data_AF-A0A956QC22-F1
#
_entry.id   AF-A0A956QC22-F1
#
_cell.length_a   1.000
_cell.length_b   1.000
_cell.length_c   1.000
_cell.angle_alpha   90.00
_cell.angle_beta   90.00
_cell.angle_gamma   90.00
#
_symmetry.space_group_name_H-M   'P 1'
#
loop_
_entity.id
_entity.type
_entity.pdbx_description
1 polymer ?
#
loop_
_entity_poly.entity_id
_entity_poly.type
_entity_poly.pdbx_seq_one_letter_code
_entity_poly.pdbx_strand_id
1 'polypeptide(L)'
;MLADLYVGKRLLQAAAQCCLHLVQANLRLFPIPWQAAQERASGLVSVLSRLDEQEEYDRIFKSTRTVAVVGISDKPERPGRYVPKYLRDHGFRLLGVTPAGRNPIAERTAPTLQDLEEPLDLVIFFRRSQALGDHLDDVLSLDPRPATVWLQEGISNELFAGSLRAVGINVVSDRCAMQEHRRLYPEGEEHL
;
A
#
# COMPACT_ATOMS: atom_id res chain seq x y z
N MET A 1 1.81 -10.86 21.08
CA MET A 1 1.12 -10.44 19.83
C MET A 1 2.07 -10.17 18.66
N LEU A 2 3.07 -9.27 18.74
CA LEU A 2 4.08 -9.12 17.66
C LEU A 2 5.23 -10.15 17.72
N ALA A 3 5.54 -10.68 18.92
CA ALA A 3 6.49 -11.78 19.06
C ALA A 3 5.99 -13.09 18.42
N ASP A 4 4.67 -13.33 18.41
CA ASP A 4 4.06 -14.55 17.89
C ASP A 4 4.11 -14.64 16.35
N LEU A 5 3.98 -13.51 15.65
CA LEU A 5 4.10 -13.43 14.19
C LEU A 5 5.54 -13.61 13.69
N TYR A 6 6.53 -13.10 14.43
CA TYR A 6 7.95 -13.24 14.07
C TYR A 6 8.48 -14.65 14.35
N VAL A 7 8.02 -15.27 15.45
CA VAL A 7 8.25 -16.69 15.76
C VAL A 7 7.56 -17.59 14.72
N GLY A 8 6.36 -17.23 14.25
CA GLY A 8 5.66 -17.92 13.18
C GLY A 8 6.42 -17.94 11.84
N LYS A 9 7.01 -16.82 11.41
CA LYS A 9 7.86 -16.78 10.19
C LYS A 9 9.14 -17.60 10.33
N ARG A 10 9.78 -17.60 11.50
CA ARG A 10 10.96 -18.45 11.77
C ARG A 10 10.61 -19.94 11.89
N LEU A 11 9.44 -20.28 12.43
CA LEU A 11 8.92 -21.64 12.46
C LEU A 11 8.56 -22.14 11.06
N LEU A 12 8.00 -21.29 10.19
CA LEU A 12 7.76 -21.60 8.78
C LEU A 12 9.06 -21.79 8.00
N GLN A 13 10.06 -20.93 8.21
CA GLN A 13 11.40 -21.12 7.62
C GLN A 13 12.09 -22.38 8.16
N ALA A 14 12.01 -22.65 9.46
CA ALA A 14 12.59 -23.86 10.06
C ALA A 14 11.86 -25.13 9.59
N ALA A 15 10.53 -25.10 9.44
CA ALA A 15 9.74 -26.19 8.88
C ALA A 15 10.06 -26.42 7.40
N ALA A 16 10.23 -25.35 6.61
CA ALA A 16 10.69 -25.43 5.22
C ALA A 16 12.11 -26.00 5.12
N GLN A 17 13.03 -25.60 6.01
CA GLN A 17 14.40 -26.11 6.07
C GLN A 17 14.46 -27.57 6.56
N CYS A 18 13.59 -27.95 7.50
CA CYS A 18 13.42 -29.34 7.95
C CYS A 18 12.82 -30.22 6.84
N CYS A 19 11.81 -29.72 6.10
CA CYS A 19 11.32 -30.38 4.90
C CYS A 19 12.44 -30.53 3.86
N LEU A 20 13.33 -29.54 3.71
CA LEU A 20 14.50 -29.60 2.84
C LEU A 20 15.46 -30.73 3.23
N HIS A 21 15.73 -30.91 4.52
CA HIS A 21 16.60 -31.98 5.03
C HIS A 21 15.94 -33.36 4.98
N LEU A 22 14.64 -33.46 5.28
CA LEU A 22 13.90 -34.72 5.23
C LEU A 22 13.69 -35.23 3.79
N VAL A 23 13.59 -34.31 2.81
CA VAL A 23 13.50 -34.65 1.38
C VAL A 23 14.86 -35.04 0.80
N GLN A 24 15.97 -34.48 1.30
CA GLN A 24 17.33 -34.89 0.90
C GLN A 24 17.69 -36.31 1.34
N ALA A 25 17.09 -36.82 2.41
CA ALA A 25 17.41 -38.12 2.98
C ALA A 25 16.72 -39.33 2.30
N ASN A 26 15.83 -39.14 1.31
CA ASN A 26 15.12 -40.26 0.66
C ASN A 26 14.87 -40.03 -0.84
N LEU A 27 15.95 -39.87 -1.60
CA LEU A 27 15.93 -39.80 -3.06
C LEU A 27 15.57 -41.16 -3.67
N ARG A 28 14.28 -41.40 -3.97
CA ARG A 28 13.83 -42.36 -5.00
C ARG A 28 12.34 -42.33 -5.40
N LEU A 29 11.56 -41.28 -5.09
CA LEU A 29 10.11 -41.31 -5.38
C LEU A 29 9.48 -40.06 -6.01
N PHE A 30 10.27 -39.08 -6.48
CA PHE A 30 9.70 -37.94 -7.23
C PHE A 30 10.23 -37.90 -8.66
N PRO A 31 9.37 -38.06 -9.69
CA PRO A 31 9.77 -38.06 -11.10
C PRO A 31 10.11 -36.66 -11.66
N ILE A 32 10.17 -35.63 -10.80
CA ILE A 32 10.33 -34.23 -11.21
C ILE A 32 11.73 -33.76 -10.81
N PRO A 33 12.53 -33.21 -11.74
CA PRO A 33 13.80 -32.57 -11.43
C PRO A 33 13.64 -31.46 -10.38
N TRP A 34 14.59 -31.35 -9.44
CA TRP A 34 14.53 -30.39 -8.32
C TRP A 34 14.31 -28.93 -8.77
N GLN A 35 14.96 -28.51 -9.87
CA GLN A 35 14.75 -27.17 -10.46
C GLN A 35 13.30 -26.93 -10.88
N ALA A 36 12.67 -27.91 -11.52
CA ALA A 36 11.27 -27.80 -11.93
C ALA A 36 10.31 -27.76 -10.72
N ALA A 37 10.67 -28.40 -9.59
CA ALA A 37 9.92 -28.26 -8.34
C ALA A 37 10.08 -26.85 -7.73
N GLN A 38 11.29 -26.28 -7.75
CA GLN A 38 11.56 -24.91 -7.26
C GLN A 38 10.84 -23.85 -8.10
N GLU A 39 10.85 -23.97 -9.42
CA GLU A 39 10.14 -23.06 -10.32
C GLU A 39 8.63 -23.09 -10.08
N ARG A 40 8.04 -24.28 -9.92
CA ARG A 40 6.61 -24.43 -9.60
C ARG A 40 6.27 -23.84 -8.23
N ALA A 41 7.11 -24.07 -7.22
CA ALA A 41 6.90 -23.48 -5.89
C ALA A 41 7.03 -21.95 -5.91
N SER A 42 8.02 -21.39 -6.61
CA SER A 42 8.19 -19.95 -6.80
C SER A 42 6.98 -19.33 -7.52
N GLY A 43 6.49 -19.98 -8.56
CA GLY A 43 5.27 -19.57 -9.27
C GLY A 43 4.04 -19.53 -8.36
N LEU A 44 3.84 -20.56 -7.54
CA LEU A 44 2.74 -20.60 -6.57
C LEU A 44 2.87 -19.49 -5.51
N VAL A 45 4.07 -19.27 -4.95
CA VAL A 45 4.30 -18.18 -3.98
C VAL A 45 3.96 -16.83 -4.60
N SER A 46 4.41 -16.56 -5.84
CA SER A 46 4.09 -15.32 -6.55
C SER A 46 2.59 -15.15 -6.82
N VAL A 47 1.87 -16.23 -7.13
CA VAL A 47 0.41 -16.18 -7.27
C VAL A 47 -0.25 -15.86 -5.93
N LEU A 48 0.14 -16.54 -4.86
CA LEU A 48 -0.43 -16.33 -3.53
C LEU A 48 -0.20 -14.91 -3.02
N SER A 49 1.02 -14.38 -3.12
CA SER A 49 1.30 -12.99 -2.70
C SER A 49 0.48 -11.97 -3.48
N ARG A 50 0.23 -12.21 -4.78
CA ARG A 50 -0.64 -11.34 -5.59
C ARG A 50 -2.12 -11.43 -5.19
N LEU A 51 -2.57 -12.56 -4.68
CA LEU A 51 -3.94 -12.70 -4.16
C LEU A 51 -4.06 -11.96 -2.82
N ASP A 52 -3.06 -12.09 -1.95
CA ASP A 52 -3.03 -11.35 -0.67
C ASP A 52 -3.05 -9.82 -0.90
N GLU A 53 -2.24 -9.30 -1.82
CA GLU A 53 -2.22 -7.87 -2.19
C GLU A 53 -3.59 -7.42 -2.77
N GLN A 54 -4.24 -8.27 -3.56
CA GLN A 54 -5.55 -7.96 -4.14
C GLN A 54 -6.63 -7.80 -3.07
N GLU A 55 -6.70 -8.74 -2.14
CA GLU A 55 -7.65 -8.70 -1.03
C GLU A 55 -7.39 -7.50 -0.10
N GLU A 56 -6.12 -7.15 0.11
CA GLU A 56 -5.73 -5.96 0.85
C GLU A 56 -6.22 -4.68 0.16
N TYR A 57 -5.92 -4.51 -1.13
CA TYR A 57 -6.28 -3.30 -1.87
C TYR A 57 -7.80 -3.17 -2.03
N ASP A 58 -8.53 -4.26 -2.30
CA ASP A 58 -9.99 -4.25 -2.34
C ASP A 58 -10.59 -3.78 -1.00
N ARG A 59 -10.06 -4.26 0.12
CA ARG A 59 -10.48 -3.82 1.46
C ARG A 59 -10.19 -2.34 1.70
N ILE A 60 -9.02 -1.85 1.28
CA ILE A 60 -8.66 -0.43 1.39
C ILE A 60 -9.64 0.42 0.59
N PHE A 61 -9.86 0.11 -0.70
CA PHE A 61 -10.71 0.92 -1.56
C PHE A 61 -12.18 0.92 -1.10
N LYS A 62 -12.75 -0.23 -0.71
CA LYS A 62 -14.13 -0.33 -0.20
C LYS A 62 -14.36 0.42 1.12
N SER A 63 -13.33 0.52 1.96
CA SER A 63 -13.43 1.21 3.26
C SER A 63 -13.02 2.69 3.21
N THR A 64 -12.53 3.16 2.06
CA THR A 64 -12.03 4.53 1.90
C THR A 64 -13.11 5.42 1.28
N ARG A 65 -13.42 6.54 1.92
CA ARG A 65 -14.24 7.62 1.34
C ARG A 65 -13.44 8.91 1.20
N THR A 66 -12.74 9.32 2.25
CA THR A 66 -11.96 10.56 2.28
C THR A 66 -10.48 10.28 2.09
N VAL A 67 -9.91 10.87 1.04
CA VAL A 67 -8.51 10.70 0.64
C VAL A 67 -7.77 12.03 0.73
N ALA A 68 -6.75 12.10 1.57
CA ALA A 68 -5.80 13.22 1.55
C ALA A 68 -4.64 12.94 0.58
N VAL A 69 -4.28 13.94 -0.22
CA VAL A 69 -3.24 13.84 -1.24
C VAL A 69 -2.09 14.79 -0.91
N VAL A 70 -1.01 14.25 -0.35
CA VAL A 70 0.21 15.00 -0.02
C VAL A 70 1.06 15.20 -1.26
N GLY A 71 1.26 16.45 -1.65
CA GLY A 71 1.94 16.79 -2.89
C GLY A 71 1.04 16.80 -4.12
N ILE A 72 -0.25 17.10 -3.93
CA ILE A 72 -1.19 17.30 -5.03
C ILE A 72 -0.68 18.38 -6.01
N SER A 73 -0.77 18.10 -7.30
CA SER A 73 -0.32 18.99 -8.38
C SER A 73 -1.51 19.56 -9.14
N ASP A 74 -1.37 20.75 -9.71
CA ASP A 74 -2.32 21.35 -10.66
C ASP A 74 -2.00 20.97 -12.11
N LYS A 75 -0.74 20.65 -12.40
CA LYS A 75 -0.25 20.28 -13.72
C LYS A 75 -0.77 18.92 -14.23
N PRO A 76 -1.54 18.86 -15.34
CA PRO A 76 -2.19 17.65 -15.85
C PRO A 76 -1.29 16.44 -16.06
N GLU A 77 -0.05 16.66 -16.47
CA GLU A 77 0.91 15.63 -16.83
C GLU A 77 1.56 14.93 -15.62
N ARG A 78 1.41 15.48 -14.41
CA ARG A 78 2.06 14.96 -13.21
C ARG A 78 1.22 13.88 -12.53
N PRO A 79 1.85 12.81 -11.99
CA PRO A 79 1.13 11.75 -11.24
C PRO A 79 0.26 12.29 -10.12
N GLY A 80 0.76 13.29 -9.37
CA GLY A 80 0.01 13.97 -8.30
C GLY A 80 -1.18 14.80 -8.77
N ARG A 81 -1.50 14.82 -10.06
CA ARG A 81 -2.69 15.43 -10.65
C ARG A 81 -3.61 14.36 -11.25
N TYR A 82 -3.12 13.54 -12.17
CA TYR A 82 -3.99 12.61 -12.91
C TYR A 82 -4.44 11.42 -12.07
N VAL A 83 -3.63 10.93 -11.12
CA VAL A 83 -4.03 9.81 -10.25
C VAL A 83 -5.12 10.24 -9.27
N PRO A 84 -4.97 11.35 -8.52
CA PRO A 84 -6.08 11.82 -7.69
C PRO A 84 -7.32 12.12 -8.52
N LYS A 85 -7.19 12.80 -9.67
CA LYS A 85 -8.34 13.07 -10.54
C LYS A 85 -9.11 11.79 -10.87
N TYR A 86 -8.41 10.71 -11.23
CA TYR A 86 -9.03 9.41 -11.48
C TYR A 86 -9.82 8.93 -10.26
N LEU A 87 -9.23 8.94 -9.06
CA LEU A 87 -9.92 8.52 -7.82
C LEU A 87 -11.17 9.37 -7.57
N ARG A 88 -11.09 10.69 -7.71
CA ARG A 88 -12.27 11.56 -7.58
C ARG A 88 -13.38 11.21 -8.55
N ASP A 89 -13.02 10.97 -9.81
CA ASP A 89 -13.98 10.60 -10.84
C ASP A 89 -14.62 9.22 -10.57
N HIS A 90 -14.04 8.41 -9.66
CA HIS A 90 -14.60 7.13 -9.18
C HIS A 90 -15.25 7.25 -7.80
N GLY A 91 -15.57 8.46 -7.32
CA GLY A 91 -16.38 8.65 -6.12
C GLY A 91 -15.61 8.89 -4.82
N PHE A 92 -14.27 8.87 -4.84
CA PHE A 92 -13.47 9.25 -3.67
C PHE A 92 -13.54 10.77 -3.43
N ARG A 93 -13.70 11.16 -2.17
CA ARG A 93 -13.62 12.57 -1.75
C ARG A 93 -12.17 12.98 -1.56
N LEU A 94 -11.70 13.96 -2.32
CA LEU A 94 -10.29 14.38 -2.30
C LEU A 94 -10.06 15.67 -1.51
N LEU A 95 -9.07 15.60 -0.63
CA LEU A 95 -8.48 16.74 0.06
C LEU A 95 -7.02 16.88 -0.35
N GLY A 96 -6.59 18.09 -0.72
CA GLY A 96 -5.22 18.35 -1.16
C GLY A 96 -4.35 18.88 -0.03
N VAL A 97 -3.12 18.36 0.11
CA VAL A 97 -2.12 18.94 1.01
C VAL A 97 -0.99 19.54 0.18
N THR A 98 -0.96 20.87 0.11
CA THR A 98 0.01 21.63 -0.69
C THR A 98 0.16 23.08 -0.20
N PRO A 99 1.39 23.62 -0.15
CA PRO A 99 1.61 25.04 0.13
C PRO A 99 1.20 25.96 -1.02
N ALA A 100 0.90 25.42 -2.22
CA ALA A 100 0.54 26.20 -3.41
C ALA A 100 -0.88 26.79 -3.35
N GLY A 101 -1.68 26.43 -2.34
CA GLY A 101 -3.07 26.88 -2.20
C GLY A 101 -4.05 26.02 -3.01
N ARG A 102 -5.05 26.67 -3.60
CA ARG A 102 -6.19 25.99 -4.25
C ARG A 102 -5.76 25.05 -5.37
N ASN A 103 -6.42 23.90 -5.46
CA ASN A 103 -6.19 22.91 -6.51
C ASN A 103 -7.50 22.61 -7.26
N PRO A 104 -7.52 22.56 -8.61
CA PRO A 104 -8.77 22.42 -9.36
C PRO A 104 -9.46 21.05 -9.25
N ILE A 105 -8.84 20.04 -8.62
CA ILE A 105 -9.48 18.71 -8.45
C ILE A 105 -9.77 18.35 -7.00
N ALA A 106 -9.19 19.03 -6.02
CA ALA A 106 -9.50 18.79 -4.63
C ALA A 106 -10.74 19.60 -4.25
N GLU A 107 -11.58 19.03 -3.39
CA GLU A 107 -12.70 19.75 -2.79
C GLU A 107 -12.19 20.93 -1.94
N ARG A 108 -11.13 20.65 -1.17
CA ARG A 108 -10.42 21.63 -0.35
C ARG A 108 -8.93 21.34 -0.35
N THR A 109 -8.12 22.37 -0.12
CA THR A 109 -6.67 22.27 0.03
C THR A 109 -6.20 22.92 1.31
N ALA A 110 -5.20 22.34 1.96
CA ALA A 110 -4.54 22.94 3.11
C ALA A 110 -3.01 22.79 3.02
N PRO A 111 -2.22 23.62 3.75
CA PRO A 111 -0.77 23.53 3.75
C PRO A 111 -0.24 22.23 4.38
N THR A 112 -0.89 21.77 5.46
CA THR A 112 -0.52 20.56 6.21
C THR A 112 -1.68 19.57 6.31
N LEU A 113 -1.43 18.37 6.83
CA LEU A 113 -2.47 17.36 7.06
C LEU A 113 -3.41 17.78 8.20
N GLN A 114 -2.89 18.44 9.23
CA GLN A 114 -3.63 18.86 10.42
C GLN A 114 -4.63 19.98 10.09
N ASP A 115 -4.26 20.87 9.18
CA ASP A 115 -5.11 21.97 8.71
C ASP A 115 -6.35 21.50 7.92
N LEU A 116 -6.47 20.20 7.62
CA LEU A 116 -7.69 19.64 7.05
C LEU A 116 -8.80 19.54 8.11
N GLU A 117 -8.48 19.41 9.40
CA GLU A 117 -9.49 19.40 10.49
C GLU A 117 -10.65 18.40 10.28
N GLU A 118 -10.42 17.29 9.60
CA GLU A 118 -11.43 16.25 9.37
C GLU A 118 -10.80 14.85 9.30
N PRO A 119 -11.58 13.78 9.61
CA PRO A 119 -11.09 12.41 9.52
C PRO A 119 -10.68 12.03 8.10
N LEU A 120 -9.55 11.33 7.99
CA LEU A 120 -8.98 10.84 6.73
C LEU A 120 -8.96 9.31 6.77
N ASP A 121 -9.49 8.65 5.74
CA ASP A 121 -9.43 7.18 5.65
C ASP A 121 -8.09 6.73 5.07
N LEU A 122 -7.64 7.45 4.03
CA LEU A 122 -6.46 7.18 3.24
C LEU A 122 -5.62 8.45 3.04
N VAL A 123 -4.30 8.35 3.26
CA VAL A 123 -3.35 9.42 2.91
C VAL A 123 -2.40 8.93 1.81
N ILE A 124 -2.42 9.57 0.64
CA ILE A 124 -1.58 9.23 -0.51
C ILE A 124 -0.44 10.23 -0.67
N PHE A 125 0.80 9.74 -0.75
CA PHE A 125 1.99 10.55 -0.91
C PHE A 125 2.49 10.58 -2.36
N PHE A 126 2.69 11.80 -2.88
CA PHE A 126 3.39 12.09 -4.14
C PHE A 126 4.71 12.86 -3.89
N ARG A 127 5.33 12.62 -2.73
CA ARG A 127 6.61 13.20 -2.32
C ARG A 127 7.72 12.17 -2.45
N ARG A 128 8.92 12.62 -2.82
CA ARG A 128 10.10 11.74 -2.95
C ARG A 128 10.37 11.02 -1.63
N SER A 129 10.86 9.78 -1.70
CA SER A 129 11.15 8.93 -0.54
C SER A 129 11.97 9.61 0.56
N GLN A 130 12.93 10.47 0.18
CA GLN A 130 13.80 11.18 1.13
C GLN A 130 13.05 12.25 1.94
N ALA A 131 11.94 12.78 1.41
CA ALA A 131 11.14 13.81 2.07
C ALA A 131 10.02 13.21 2.96
N LEU A 132 9.87 11.88 3.01
CA LEU A 132 8.83 11.26 3.83
C LEU A 132 9.09 11.43 5.33
N GLY A 133 10.36 11.51 5.75
CA GLY A 133 10.70 11.71 7.15
C GLY A 133 10.06 12.97 7.74
N ASP A 134 10.00 14.04 6.96
CA ASP A 134 9.42 15.33 7.36
C ASP A 134 7.91 15.27 7.59
N HIS A 135 7.24 14.21 7.12
CA HIS A 135 5.79 14.01 7.23
C HIS A 135 5.40 12.92 8.23
N LEU A 136 6.36 12.31 8.95
CA LEU A 136 6.05 11.24 9.88
C LEU A 136 5.18 11.75 11.04
N ASP A 137 5.62 12.84 11.67
CA ASP A 137 4.87 13.49 12.74
C ASP A 137 3.52 14.04 12.25
N ASP A 138 3.46 14.45 10.97
CA ASP A 138 2.21 14.92 10.38
C ASP A 138 1.13 13.85 10.38
N VAL A 139 1.49 12.63 10.01
CA VAL A 139 0.55 11.51 9.99
C VAL A 139 0.23 11.03 11.41
N LEU A 140 1.25 10.95 12.28
CA LEU A 140 1.09 10.40 13.63
C LEU A 140 0.28 11.31 14.57
N SER A 141 0.24 12.60 14.28
CA SER A 141 -0.49 13.62 15.05
C SER A 141 -1.97 13.75 14.69
N LEU A 142 -2.42 13.14 13.59
CA LEU A 142 -3.83 13.11 13.21
C LEU A 142 -4.66 12.34 14.24
N ASP A 143 -5.85 12.86 14.55
CA ASP A 143 -6.84 12.22 15.41
C ASP A 143 -8.26 12.38 14.81
N PRO A 144 -8.89 11.30 14.32
CA PRO A 144 -8.35 9.95 14.24
C PRO A 144 -7.23 9.81 13.20
N ARG A 145 -6.30 8.88 13.45
CA ARG A 145 -5.28 8.50 12.47
C ARG A 145 -5.93 7.78 11.28
N PRO A 146 -5.36 7.92 10.06
CA PRO A 146 -5.86 7.20 8.90
C PRO A 146 -5.64 5.70 9.05
N ALA A 147 -6.55 4.90 8.50
CA ALA A 147 -6.40 3.46 8.46
C ALA A 147 -5.24 3.04 7.57
N THR A 148 -5.00 3.78 6.47
CA THR A 148 -3.97 3.47 5.48
C THR A 148 -3.19 4.69 5.03
N VAL A 149 -1.88 4.51 4.86
CA VAL A 149 -0.98 5.42 4.12
C VAL A 149 -0.50 4.71 2.86
N TRP A 150 -0.55 5.42 1.74
CA TRP A 150 -0.18 4.90 0.43
C TRP A 150 0.98 5.71 -0.16
N LEU A 151 2.14 5.08 -0.29
CA LEU A 151 3.29 5.65 -0.96
C LEU A 151 3.20 5.29 -2.43
N GLN A 152 2.98 6.30 -3.27
CA GLN A 152 2.76 6.09 -4.69
C GLN A 152 3.97 5.42 -5.37
N GLU A 153 3.74 4.77 -6.51
CA GLU A 153 4.76 4.20 -7.39
C GLU A 153 6.05 5.04 -7.46
N GLY A 154 7.19 4.37 -7.26
CA GLY A 154 8.51 4.96 -7.15
C GLY A 154 8.85 5.52 -5.75
N ILE A 155 7.94 5.42 -4.77
CA ILE A 155 8.14 5.94 -3.42
C ILE A 155 8.09 4.80 -2.39
N SER A 156 9.15 4.72 -1.59
CA SER A 156 9.30 3.76 -0.50
C SER A 156 10.28 4.28 0.54
N ASN A 157 10.00 4.03 1.81
CA ASN A 157 10.89 4.34 2.93
C ASN A 157 10.53 3.42 4.10
N GLU A 158 11.38 2.44 4.39
CA GLU A 158 11.09 1.42 5.40
C GLU A 158 11.08 1.96 6.83
N LEU A 159 11.85 3.00 7.14
CA LEU A 159 11.82 3.63 8.46
C LEU A 159 10.49 4.35 8.69
N PHE A 160 10.04 5.11 7.68
CA PHE A 160 8.74 5.76 7.71
C PHE A 160 7.60 4.73 7.80
N ALA A 161 7.59 3.76 6.89
CA ALA A 161 6.57 2.73 6.85
C ALA A 161 6.54 1.87 8.13
N GLY A 162 7.71 1.49 8.66
CA GLY A 162 7.83 0.74 9.90
C GLY A 162 7.30 1.50 11.10
N SER A 163 7.55 2.81 11.17
CA SER A 163 7.05 3.68 12.25
C SER A 163 5.53 3.77 12.26
N LEU A 164 4.91 3.90 11.08
CA LEU A 164 3.45 3.92 10.95
C LEU A 164 2.82 2.56 11.27
N ARG A 165 3.40 1.46 10.77
CA ARG A 165 2.93 0.09 11.08
C ARG A 165 3.00 -0.22 12.57
N ALA A 166 4.01 0.30 13.28
CA ALA A 166 4.16 0.10 14.72
C ALA A 166 2.99 0.68 15.54
N VAL A 167 2.28 1.67 15.00
CA VAL A 167 1.07 2.25 15.64
C VAL A 167 -0.23 1.76 14.99
N GLY A 168 -0.17 0.73 14.15
CA GLY A 168 -1.34 0.08 13.55
C GLY A 168 -1.85 0.70 12.24
N ILE A 169 -1.12 1.65 11.65
CA ILE A 169 -1.47 2.21 10.34
C ILE A 169 -0.99 1.26 9.25
N ASN A 170 -1.87 0.89 8.32
CA ASN A 170 -1.47 0.10 7.16
C ASN A 170 -0.62 0.94 6.20
N VAL A 171 0.41 0.35 5.58
CA VAL A 171 1.28 1.07 4.63
C VAL A 171 1.50 0.27 3.36
N VAL A 172 0.94 0.78 2.27
CA VAL A 172 1.19 0.32 0.90
C VAL A 172 2.34 1.14 0.32
N SER A 173 3.34 0.47 -0.23
CA SER A 173 4.53 1.12 -0.80
C SER A 173 4.72 0.76 -2.26
N ASP A 174 5.23 1.71 -3.05
CA ASP A 174 5.63 1.50 -4.44
C ASP A 174 4.52 0.89 -5.32
N ARG A 175 3.31 1.46 -5.21
CA ARG A 175 2.14 1.05 -6.00
C ARG A 175 1.38 2.26 -6.51
N CYS A 176 0.81 2.16 -7.70
CA CYS A 176 -0.03 3.22 -8.25
C CYS A 176 -1.50 2.99 -7.90
N ALA A 177 -2.07 3.81 -7.02
CA ALA A 177 -3.47 3.64 -6.58
C ALA A 177 -4.49 3.59 -7.74
N MET A 178 -4.29 4.41 -8.79
CA MET A 178 -5.13 4.35 -10.01
C MET A 178 -5.02 3.01 -10.74
N GLN A 179 -3.80 2.47 -10.87
CA GLN A 179 -3.61 1.20 -11.58
C GLN A 179 -4.21 0.04 -10.80
N GLU A 180 -3.99 0.00 -9.48
CA GLU A 180 -4.56 -1.03 -8.62
C GLU A 180 -6.08 -0.96 -8.55
N HIS A 181 -6.65 0.24 -8.41
CA HIS A 181 -8.10 0.42 -8.43
C HIS A 181 -8.69 -0.03 -9.78
N ARG A 182 -8.13 0.39 -10.91
CA ARG A 182 -8.61 -0.01 -12.25
C ARG A 182 -8.50 -1.52 -12.49
N ARG A 183 -7.47 -2.16 -11.93
CA ARG A 183 -7.26 -3.60 -12.03
C ARG A 183 -8.32 -4.39 -11.25
N LEU A 184 -8.78 -3.85 -10.12
CA LEU A 184 -9.81 -4.46 -9.28
C LEU A 184 -11.23 -4.15 -9.76
N TYR A 185 -11.46 -2.97 -10.31
CA TYR A 185 -12.78 -2.48 -10.74
C TYR A 185 -12.71 -2.03 -12.22
N PRO A 186 -12.78 -2.97 -13.18
CA PRO A 186 -12.89 -2.64 -14.60
C PRO A 186 -14.22 -1.91 -14.91
N GLU A 187 -14.27 -1.16 -16.02
CA GLU A 187 -15.38 -0.24 -16.33
C GLU A 187 -16.77 -0.87 -16.15
N GLY A 188 -17.62 -0.23 -15.34
CA GLY A 188 -18.98 -0.67 -15.02
C GLY A 188 -19.13 -1.35 -13.65
N GLU A 189 -18.03 -1.66 -12.97
CA GLU A 189 -18.03 -2.16 -11.59
C GLU A 189 -17.62 -1.03 -10.63
N GLU A 190 -18.47 -0.73 -9.64
CA GLU A 190 -18.20 0.28 -8.61
C GLU A 190 -17.66 -0.39 -7.33
N HIS A 191 -16.77 0.29 -6.61
CA HIS A 191 -16.28 -0.15 -5.30
C HIS A 191 -17.19 0.28 -4.12
N LEU A 192 -18.29 0.98 -4.43
CA LEU A 192 -19.26 1.56 -3.48
C LEU A 192 -20.62 0.86 -3.57
#